data_AF-A0A177HPR4-F1
#
_entry.id   AF-A0A177HPR4-F1
#
_cell.length_a   1.000
_cell.length_b   1.000
_cell.length_c   1.000
_cell.angle_alpha   90.00
_cell.angle_beta   90.00
_cell.angle_gamma   90.00
#
_symmetry.space_group_name_H-M   'P 1'
#
loop_
_entity.id
_entity.type
_entity.pdbx_description
1 polymer ?
#
loop_
_entity_poly.entity_id
_entity_poly.type
_entity_poly.pdbx_seq_one_letter_code
_entity_poly.pdbx_strand_id
1 'polypeptide(L)'
;MALACPQCGGSSQVVNLEGQWRALSQDAEAKKDLAPPPGYETRYTWPVLGVVLAVLVISSGGVLLGLLILLVAVAAGARMWNQAEAAREKRAEWKRALYCGTCKHKFDPKEAKLV
;
A
#
# COMPACT_ATOMS: atom_id res chain seq x y z
N MET A 1 28.61 2.30 9.53
CA MET A 1 28.35 1.93 8.12
C MET A 1 27.45 3.00 7.55
N ALA A 2 27.92 3.79 6.59
CA ALA A 2 27.09 4.81 5.97
C ALA A 2 26.45 4.23 4.71
N LEU A 3 25.16 4.50 4.51
CA LEU A 3 24.46 4.12 3.28
C LEU A 3 24.78 5.18 2.23
N ALA A 4 25.28 4.74 1.08
CA ALA A 4 25.67 5.62 -0.01
C ALA A 4 24.74 5.45 -1.21
N CYS A 5 24.42 6.57 -1.88
CA CYS A 5 23.55 6.53 -3.05
C CYS A 5 24.23 5.79 -4.23
N PRO A 6 23.55 4.84 -4.88
CA PRO A 6 24.13 4.06 -5.98
C PRO A 6 24.35 4.88 -7.27
N GLN A 7 23.56 5.94 -7.48
CA GLN A 7 23.50 6.73 -8.72
C GLN A 7 24.49 7.91 -8.77
N CYS A 8 24.66 8.65 -7.67
CA CYS A 8 25.45 9.90 -7.67
C CYS A 8 26.87 9.75 -7.10
N GLY A 9 27.48 8.58 -7.25
CA GLY A 9 28.88 8.36 -6.85
C GLY A 9 29.09 8.16 -5.34
N GLY A 10 28.10 7.65 -4.61
CA GLY A 10 28.27 7.31 -3.19
C GLY A 10 28.14 8.49 -2.23
N SER A 11 27.38 9.54 -2.59
CA SER A 11 27.02 10.61 -1.64
C SER A 11 26.36 10.01 -0.38
N SER A 12 26.83 10.45 0.79
CA SER A 12 26.35 10.03 2.11
C SER A 12 25.11 10.80 2.59
N GLN A 13 24.62 11.76 1.79
CA GLN A 13 23.35 12.47 2.05
C GLN A 13 22.14 11.60 1.66
N VAL A 14 22.00 10.49 2.37
CA VAL A 14 20.87 9.56 2.25
C VAL A 14 19.97 9.74 3.46
N VAL A 15 18.72 10.09 3.21
CA VAL A 15 17.69 10.26 4.25
C VAL A 15 16.57 9.26 4.02
N ASN A 16 15.85 8.93 5.10
CA ASN A 16 14.65 8.12 4.96
C ASN A 16 13.57 8.93 4.20
N LEU A 17 12.94 8.29 3.23
CA LEU A 17 11.92 8.91 2.37
C LEU A 17 10.73 9.45 3.17
N GLU A 18 10.24 8.69 4.16
CA GLU A 18 9.13 9.10 5.03
C GLU A 18 9.50 10.32 5.87
N GLY A 19 10.71 10.34 6.42
CA GLY A 19 11.22 11.48 7.17
C GLY A 19 11.29 12.74 6.31
N GLN A 20 11.85 12.61 5.09
CA GLN A 20 11.94 13.71 4.14
C GLN A 20 10.55 14.20 3.69
N TRP A 21 9.61 13.29 3.41
CA TRP A 21 8.25 13.64 3.02
C TRP A 21 7.49 14.39 4.11
N ARG A 22 7.67 13.99 5.38
CA ARG A 22 7.08 14.70 6.53
C ARG A 22 7.70 16.07 6.75
N ALA A 23 8.99 16.22 6.49
CA ALA A 23 9.72 17.49 6.64
C ALA A 23 9.41 18.50 5.52
N LEU A 24 8.91 18.06 4.36
CA LEU A 24 8.50 18.94 3.27
C LEU A 24 7.24 19.75 3.63
N SER A 25 7.27 21.05 3.31
CA SER A 25 6.12 21.95 3.43
C SER A 25 4.93 21.45 2.59
N GLN A 26 3.71 21.75 3.01
CA GLN A 26 2.50 21.26 2.32
C GLN A 26 2.38 21.78 0.89
N ASP A 27 2.95 22.96 0.61
CA ASP A 27 2.90 23.61 -0.70
C ASP A 27 4.02 23.18 -1.66
N ALA A 28 4.98 22.37 -1.20
CA ALA A 28 6.06 21.90 -2.06
C ALA A 28 5.51 20.89 -3.09
N GLU A 29 5.67 21.16 -4.39
CA GLU A 29 5.31 20.22 -5.46
C GLU A 29 5.96 18.84 -5.28
N ALA A 30 7.20 18.83 -4.77
CA ALA A 30 7.93 17.60 -4.44
C ALA A 30 7.18 16.69 -3.46
N LYS A 31 6.28 17.22 -2.63
CA LYS A 31 5.49 16.43 -1.68
C LYS A 31 4.44 15.56 -2.38
N LYS A 32 3.93 15.99 -3.53
CA LYS A 32 3.04 15.17 -4.39
C LYS A 32 3.82 14.01 -5.01
N ASP A 33 5.01 14.30 -5.52
CA ASP A 33 5.86 13.28 -6.14
C ASP A 33 6.37 12.26 -5.13
N LEU A 34 6.60 12.67 -3.88
CA LEU A 34 7.08 11.83 -2.78
C LEU A 34 5.94 11.19 -1.97
N ALA A 35 4.68 11.42 -2.35
CA ALA A 35 3.53 10.98 -1.57
C ALA A 35 3.51 9.45 -1.35
N PRO A 36 3.05 9.00 -0.18
CA PRO A 36 2.84 7.59 0.05
C PRO A 36 1.78 7.06 -0.92
N PRO A 37 1.91 5.81 -1.40
CA PRO A 37 0.90 5.22 -2.26
C PRO A 37 -0.47 5.22 -1.55
N PRO A 38 -1.56 5.48 -2.30
CA PRO A 38 -2.89 5.62 -1.75
C PRO A 38 -3.25 4.36 -0.96
N GLY A 39 -3.82 4.58 0.22
CA GLY A 39 -4.31 3.47 1.02
C GLY A 39 -5.51 2.87 0.36
N TYR A 40 -5.50 1.55 0.24
CA TYR A 40 -6.74 0.87 0.00
C TYR A 40 -7.55 0.90 1.29
N GLU A 41 -8.39 1.93 1.48
CA GLU A 41 -9.45 1.89 2.47
C GLU A 41 -10.42 0.81 2.04
N THR A 42 -10.25 -0.36 2.64
CA THR A 42 -11.05 -1.54 2.37
C THR A 42 -12.44 -1.28 2.94
N ARG A 43 -13.38 -0.81 2.11
CA ARG A 43 -14.79 -0.70 2.49
C ARG A 43 -15.40 -2.11 2.55
N TYR A 44 -15.17 -2.82 3.65
CA TYR A 44 -15.73 -4.15 3.91
C TYR A 44 -17.26 -4.15 4.11
N THR A 45 -17.90 -2.99 4.12
CA THR A 45 -19.35 -2.86 4.30
C THR A 45 -20.15 -3.65 3.26
N TRP A 46 -19.73 -3.61 1.99
CA TRP A 46 -20.39 -4.33 0.90
C TRP A 46 -20.34 -5.85 1.02
N PRO A 47 -19.15 -6.49 1.19
CA PRO A 47 -19.10 -7.94 1.34
C PRO A 47 -19.78 -8.43 2.62
N VAL A 48 -19.70 -7.69 3.73
CA VAL A 48 -20.41 -8.04 4.97
C VAL A 48 -21.92 -8.02 4.76
N LEU A 49 -22.46 -6.98 4.09
CA LEU A 49 -23.88 -6.92 3.76
C LEU A 49 -24.31 -8.10 2.85
N GLY A 50 -23.46 -8.45 1.88
CA GLY A 50 -23.69 -9.60 1.00
C GLY A 50 -23.79 -10.93 1.76
N VAL A 51 -22.92 -11.15 2.75
CA VAL A 51 -22.97 -12.35 3.59
C VAL A 51 -24.26 -12.40 4.44
N VAL A 52 -24.65 -11.27 5.04
CA VAL A 52 -25.89 -11.18 5.84
C VAL A 52 -27.12 -11.49 4.97
N LEU A 53 -27.18 -10.93 3.75
CA LEU A 53 -28.25 -11.22 2.79
C LEU A 53 -28.25 -12.69 2.36
N ALA A 54 -27.09 -13.28 2.11
CA ALA A 54 -26.98 -14.70 1.77
C ALA A 54 -27.57 -15.59 2.88
N VAL A 55 -27.23 -15.34 4.14
CA VAL A 55 -27.74 -16.10 5.28
C VAL A 55 -29.26 -15.99 5.39
N LEU A 56 -29.83 -14.80 5.21
CA LEU A 56 -31.29 -14.59 5.20
C LEU A 56 -31.97 -15.40 4.09
N VAL A 57 -31.42 -15.38 2.88
CA VAL A 57 -31.99 -16.12 1.74
C VAL A 57 -31.89 -17.65 1.91
N ILE A 58 -30.82 -18.14 2.54
CA ILE A 58 -30.70 -19.58 2.87
C ILE A 58 -31.76 -19.98 3.90
N SER A 59 -31.96 -19.13 4.93
CA SER A 59 -32.93 -19.42 6.01
C SER A 59 -34.38 -19.46 5.54
N SER A 60 -34.72 -18.77 4.44
CA SER A 60 -36.06 -18.78 3.85
C SER A 60 -36.28 -19.91 2.83
N GLY A 61 -35.32 -20.83 2.67
CA GLY A 61 -35.41 -21.97 1.75
C GLY A 61 -34.80 -21.72 0.36
N GLY A 62 -34.30 -20.52 0.09
CA GLY A 62 -33.61 -20.16 -1.15
C GLY A 62 -32.16 -20.65 -1.21
N VAL A 63 -31.88 -21.91 -0.89
CA VAL A 63 -30.53 -22.45 -0.67
C VAL A 63 -29.59 -22.21 -1.87
N LEU A 64 -30.06 -22.44 -3.10
CA LEU A 64 -29.28 -22.22 -4.33
C LEU A 64 -28.91 -20.75 -4.54
N LEU A 65 -29.87 -19.84 -4.38
CA LEU A 65 -29.65 -18.39 -4.52
C LEU A 65 -28.73 -17.87 -3.40
N GLY A 66 -28.94 -18.34 -2.17
CA GLY A 66 -28.11 -17.96 -1.03
C GLY A 66 -26.66 -18.41 -1.20
N LEU A 67 -26.43 -19.63 -1.69
CA LEU A 67 -25.09 -20.12 -2.04
C LEU A 67 -24.42 -19.25 -3.13
N LEU A 68 -25.15 -18.87 -4.18
CA LEU A 68 -24.61 -17.99 -5.22
C LEU A 68 -24.20 -16.63 -4.67
N ILE A 69 -25.04 -16.00 -3.85
CA ILE A 69 -24.72 -14.71 -3.22
C ILE A 69 -23.50 -14.84 -2.32
N LEU A 70 -23.41 -15.92 -1.54
CA LEU A 70 -22.28 -16.19 -0.65
C LEU A 70 -20.98 -16.37 -1.44
N LEU A 71 -21.03 -17.10 -2.56
CA LEU A 71 -19.88 -17.32 -3.44
C LEU A 71 -19.37 -15.99 -4.03
N VAL A 72 -20.28 -15.12 -4.49
CA VAL A 72 -19.93 -13.78 -4.98
C VAL A 72 -19.35 -12.91 -3.88
N ALA A 73 -19.93 -12.93 -2.68
CA ALA A 73 -19.43 -12.16 -1.53
C ALA A 73 -18.03 -12.61 -1.11
N VAL A 74 -17.77 -13.93 -1.07
CA VAL A 74 -16.46 -14.49 -0.76
C VAL A 74 -15.43 -14.13 -1.83
N ALA A 75 -15.76 -14.26 -3.11
CA ALA A 75 -14.86 -13.90 -4.21
C ALA A 75 -14.51 -12.40 -4.18
N ALA A 76 -15.50 -11.54 -3.96
CA ALA A 76 -15.29 -10.09 -3.81
C ALA A 76 -14.41 -9.77 -2.58
N GLY A 77 -14.69 -10.42 -1.44
CA GLY A 77 -13.90 -10.29 -0.22
C GLY A 77 -12.44 -10.69 -0.41
N ALA A 78 -12.18 -11.82 -1.06
CA ALA A 78 -10.84 -12.30 -1.37
C ALA A 78 -10.08 -11.34 -2.31
N ARG A 79 -10.76 -10.79 -3.33
CA ARG A 79 -10.16 -9.80 -4.24
C ARG A 79 -9.78 -8.52 -3.49
N MET A 80 -10.66 -8.03 -2.62
CA MET A 80 -10.37 -6.86 -1.78
C MET A 80 -9.23 -7.11 -0.79
N TRP A 81 -9.15 -8.31 -0.22
CA TRP A 81 -8.05 -8.74 0.65
C TRP A 81 -6.71 -8.66 -0.09
N ASN A 82 -6.62 -9.25 -1.28
CA ASN A 82 -5.38 -9.22 -2.07
C ASN A 82 -4.97 -7.80 -2.47
N GLN A 83 -5.94 -6.92 -2.79
CA GLN A 83 -5.65 -5.52 -3.08
C GLN A 83 -5.16 -4.76 -1.85
N ALA A 84 -5.75 -5.02 -0.68
CA ALA A 84 -5.33 -4.42 0.57
C ALA A 84 -3.92 -4.87 0.94
N GLU A 85 -3.59 -6.15 0.76
CA GLU A 85 -2.25 -6.66 1.07
C GLU A 85 -1.20 -6.10 0.11
N ALA A 86 -1.46 -6.08 -1.19
CA ALA A 86 -0.57 -5.44 -2.17
C ALA A 86 -0.36 -3.94 -1.88
N ALA A 87 -1.39 -3.23 -1.39
CA ALA A 87 -1.26 -1.84 -0.98
C ALA A 87 -0.44 -1.68 0.32
N ARG A 88 -0.56 -2.62 1.26
CA ARG A 88 0.25 -2.66 2.49
C ARG A 88 1.71 -2.94 2.18
N GLU A 89 2.01 -3.86 1.27
CA GLU A 89 3.37 -4.16 0.80
C GLU A 89 4.00 -2.93 0.16
N LYS A 90 3.34 -2.30 -0.82
CA LYS A 90 3.85 -1.06 -1.45
C LYS A 90 4.09 0.07 -0.45
N ARG A 91 3.25 0.18 0.58
CA ARG A 91 3.49 1.14 1.67
C ARG A 91 4.65 0.75 2.55
N ALA A 92 4.82 -0.53 2.86
CA ALA A 92 5.95 -1.01 3.63
C ALA A 92 7.26 -0.78 2.87
N GLU A 93 7.28 -0.99 1.56
CA GLU A 93 8.38 -0.63 0.67
C GLU A 93 8.64 0.87 0.69
N TRP A 94 7.61 1.70 0.48
CA TRP A 94 7.74 3.17 0.53
C TRP A 94 8.30 3.68 1.86
N LYS A 95 7.89 3.09 3.00
CA LYS A 95 8.40 3.47 4.34
C LYS A 95 9.89 3.13 4.53
N ARG A 96 10.35 2.06 3.88
CA ARG A 96 11.75 1.61 3.95
C ARG A 96 12.62 2.31 2.92
N ALA A 97 12.04 2.84 1.85
CA ALA A 97 12.75 3.51 0.78
C ALA A 97 13.60 4.67 1.31
N LEU A 98 14.73 4.86 0.63
CA LEU A 98 15.69 5.91 0.90
C LEU A 98 15.64 6.96 -0.21
N TYR A 99 15.99 8.19 0.16
CA TYR A 99 16.05 9.32 -0.75
C TYR A 99 17.42 9.97 -0.69
N CYS A 100 18.03 10.17 -1.85
CA CYS A 100 19.26 10.94 -1.93
C CYS A 100 18.94 12.43 -2.07
N GLY A 101 19.41 13.25 -1.13
CA GLY A 101 19.23 14.70 -1.20
C GLY A 101 19.97 15.34 -2.39
N THR A 102 21.07 14.75 -2.83
CA THR A 102 21.93 15.30 -3.89
C THR A 102 21.30 15.12 -5.28
N CYS A 103 20.94 13.89 -5.66
CA CYS A 103 20.42 13.58 -7.01
C CYS A 103 18.89 13.38 -7.05
N LYS A 104 18.21 13.49 -5.91
CA LYS A 104 16.75 13.30 -5.77
C LYS A 104 16.26 11.91 -6.17
N HIS A 105 17.16 10.92 -6.19
CA HIS A 105 16.83 9.55 -6.54
C HIS A 105 16.24 8.81 -5.34
N LYS A 106 15.18 8.02 -5.60
CA LYS A 106 14.55 7.12 -4.62
C LYS A 106 15.04 5.71 -4.89
N PHE A 107 15.47 5.00 -3.87
CA PHE A 107 15.99 3.64 -4.02
C PHE A 107 15.68 2.79 -2.78
N ASP A 108 15.71 1.47 -2.96
CA ASP A 108 15.52 0.53 -1.84
C ASP A 108 16.83 0.44 -1.02
N PRO A 109 16.77 0.32 0.32
CA PRO A 109 17.94 0.01 1.15
C PRO A 109 18.82 -1.13 0.62
N LYS A 110 18.25 -2.13 -0.05
CA LYS A 110 19.00 -3.26 -0.63
C LYS A 110 19.92 -2.85 -1.78
N GLU A 111 19.62 -1.73 -2.44
CA GLU A 111 20.41 -1.17 -3.54
C GLU A 111 21.45 -0.17 -3.04
N ALA A 112 21.42 0.16 -1.74
CA ALA A 112 22.38 1.07 -1.14
C ALA A 112 23.78 0.44 -1.13
N LYS A 113 24.79 1.23 -1.49
CA LYS A 113 26.19 0.82 -1.38
C LYS A 113 26.65 1.06 0.06
N LEU A 114 27.34 0.08 0.63
CA LEU A 114 28.04 0.22 1.90
C LEU A 114 29.36 0.95 1.64
N VAL A 115 29.54 2.11 2.27
CA VAL A 115 30.78 2.90 2.25
C VAL A 115 31.26 3.14 3.67
#